data_AF-A0A7L2DML5-F1
#
_entry.id   AF-A0A7L2DML5-F1
#
_cell.length_a   1.000
_cell.length_b   1.000
_cell.length_c   1.000
_cell.angle_alpha   90.00
_cell.angle_beta   90.00
_cell.angle_gamma   90.00
#
_symmetry.space_group_name_H-M   'P 1'
#
loop_
_entity.id
_entity.type
_entity.pdbx_description
1 polymer ?
#
loop_
_entity_poly.entity_id
_entity_poly.type
_entity_poly.pdbx_seq_one_letter_code
_entity_poly.pdbx_strand_id
1 'polypeptide(L)'
;LLLLVPGLAAGPAGMLQPRDTPSRERKELSGLWSFRADLSPGRDAGFAQRWYRRPLRQTGPVIDMPVPASFNDITQDPSLENYIGWVWYEKEVLLPLRWLQGDPAPRVVLRFGSAHYYSIVWVNGVQVVEHEGGHLPFEADISSVLQGSPDTLCRITVALNNTLTPHTLPPGSIQYMADKSRYPRNYFVQETKFDFFNYAGIHRPVVLYTTPAAYIDDITVTTSSSDSVAMVQYQVSVVGSTANSLSLSLRDQEGKVVATGDGAVGELKVLNPNLWWPYLMHENPGYLYSLEVKMQAQVGEVLLEDVYTLPVGIRTVHVTSTQFLINGKPFYFHGVNKHEDADIRGKGLDWPLIVKDFNLLRWLGANSFRTSHYPYAEEIMDLCDAYGIVVIDESPGVGIKLPESFGNKSLQHHLAVMEELVRRDKNRPSVVMWSVANEPASQLPPAAHYFKTVIAHTKALDPSRPVTFVTDANYALDHGAPYVDVICVNSYFSWYHDPGHLEVIPLQLTAQFENWYKTYHKPIIQSEYGADSVPGLHSDPPMMFTEEYQQALLREYHSVLDKKRKEYVIGELIWNFADFMTNQGTTRVLGNKKGIFTRQRQPKAAAFVLRDRYWRIANESSCLPPVITSHSFYL
;
A
#
# COMPACT_ATOMS: atom_id res chain seq x y z
N LEU A 1 -7.83 9.97 -33.41
CA LEU A 1 -7.93 11.44 -33.27
C LEU A 1 -8.35 11.73 -31.84
N LEU A 2 -7.38 12.03 -30.97
CA LEU A 2 -7.60 12.44 -29.58
C LEU A 2 -7.67 13.97 -29.56
N LEU A 3 -8.83 14.52 -29.19
CA LEU A 3 -8.97 15.93 -28.85
C LEU A 3 -8.57 16.10 -27.39
N LEU A 4 -7.33 16.54 -27.17
CA LEU A 4 -6.88 17.12 -25.91
C LEU A 4 -7.68 18.41 -25.69
N VAL A 5 -8.52 18.44 -24.66
CA VAL A 5 -9.08 19.68 -24.11
C VAL A 5 -7.99 20.31 -23.25
N PRO A 6 -7.51 21.53 -23.55
CA PRO A 6 -6.51 22.20 -22.74
C PRO A 6 -7.20 22.90 -21.56
N GLY A 7 -6.93 22.43 -20.34
CA GLY A 7 -7.26 23.10 -19.09
C GLY A 7 -5.98 23.50 -18.37
N LEU A 8 -5.94 24.72 -17.83
CA LEU A 8 -4.82 25.34 -17.13
C LEU A 8 -4.11 24.38 -16.17
N ALA A 9 -2.77 24.44 -16.13
CA ALA A 9 -1.93 23.70 -15.19
C ALA A 9 -2.17 24.18 -13.74
N ALA A 10 -3.24 23.67 -13.12
CA ALA A 10 -3.30 23.46 -11.69
C ALA A 10 -2.31 22.31 -11.36
N GLY A 11 -1.64 22.37 -10.20
CA GLY A 11 -0.91 21.21 -9.69
C GLY A 11 -1.82 19.97 -9.61
N PRO A 12 -1.27 18.75 -9.45
CA PRO A 12 -2.09 17.56 -9.30
C PRO A 12 -3.09 17.75 -8.15
N ALA A 13 -4.36 17.45 -8.40
CA ALA A 13 -5.43 17.57 -7.41
C ALA A 13 -5.13 16.74 -6.16
N GLY A 14 -5.60 17.20 -5.00
CA GLY A 14 -5.52 16.48 -3.73
C GLY A 14 -6.16 15.10 -3.78
N MET A 15 -5.89 14.29 -2.75
CA MET A 15 -6.39 12.91 -2.65
C MET A 15 -6.73 12.55 -1.20
N LEU A 16 -7.19 13.53 -0.42
CA LEU A 16 -7.59 13.33 0.96
C LEU A 16 -8.66 12.24 1.04
N GLN A 17 -8.49 11.32 1.98
CA GLN A 17 -9.43 10.24 2.25
C GLN A 17 -10.82 10.83 2.60
N PRO A 18 -11.92 10.38 1.97
CA PRO A 18 -13.25 10.89 2.29
C PRO A 18 -13.68 10.58 3.73
N ARG A 19 -14.11 11.61 4.46
CA ARG A 19 -14.55 11.55 5.85
C ARG A 19 -15.89 12.24 6.01
N ASP A 20 -16.77 11.67 6.82
CA ASP A 20 -18.00 12.34 7.25
C ASP A 20 -17.63 13.49 8.20
N THR A 21 -18.10 14.69 7.89
CA THR A 21 -17.93 15.89 8.70
C THR A 21 -19.23 16.70 8.67
N PRO A 22 -19.38 17.79 9.44
CA PRO A 22 -20.57 18.63 9.36
C PRO A 22 -20.88 19.19 7.96
N SER A 23 -19.90 19.18 7.04
CA SER A 23 -20.00 19.73 5.67
C SER A 23 -19.82 18.68 4.57
N ARG A 24 -19.47 17.43 4.93
CA ARG A 24 -19.16 16.35 3.99
C ARG A 24 -19.91 15.09 4.35
N GLU A 25 -20.51 14.44 3.36
CA GLU A 25 -21.24 13.20 3.54
C GLU A 25 -20.63 12.10 2.68
N ARG A 26 -20.65 10.87 3.19
CA ARG A 26 -20.15 9.69 2.50
C ARG A 26 -21.25 8.64 2.29
N LYS A 27 -21.27 8.03 1.11
CA LYS A 27 -22.10 6.86 0.78
C LYS A 27 -21.23 5.77 0.18
N GLU A 28 -21.05 4.70 0.94
CA GLU A 28 -20.32 3.52 0.49
C GLU A 28 -21.16 2.68 -0.48
N LEU A 29 -20.53 2.19 -1.55
CA LEU A 29 -21.14 1.42 -2.64
C LEU A 29 -20.71 -0.05 -2.66
N SER A 30 -20.15 -0.53 -1.56
CA SER A 30 -19.84 -1.95 -1.33
C SER A 30 -21.09 -2.84 -1.44
N GLY A 31 -20.87 -4.16 -1.53
CA GLY A 31 -21.90 -5.17 -1.77
C GLY A 31 -21.87 -5.69 -3.21
N LEU A 32 -23.02 -6.12 -3.73
CA LEU A 32 -23.09 -6.75 -5.05
C LEU A 32 -23.09 -5.72 -6.18
N TRP A 33 -22.36 -6.05 -7.25
CA TRP A 33 -22.32 -5.36 -8.53
C TRP A 33 -22.63 -6.39 -9.63
N SER A 34 -23.34 -5.97 -10.68
CA SER A 34 -23.48 -6.78 -11.89
C SER A 34 -22.13 -6.90 -12.59
N PHE A 35 -21.75 -8.10 -13.00
CA PHE A 35 -20.43 -8.39 -13.54
C PHE A 35 -20.48 -9.18 -14.84
N ARG A 36 -19.55 -8.87 -15.76
CA ARG A 36 -19.31 -9.67 -16.96
C ARG A 36 -17.86 -9.55 -17.45
N ALA A 37 -17.20 -10.68 -17.70
CA ALA A 37 -15.95 -10.73 -18.46
C ALA A 37 -16.20 -10.69 -19.98
N ASP A 38 -15.39 -9.95 -20.72
CA ASP A 38 -15.46 -9.87 -22.19
C ASP A 38 -14.78 -11.08 -22.85
N LEU A 39 -15.49 -12.20 -22.92
CA LEU A 39 -14.96 -13.45 -23.51
C LEU A 39 -14.81 -13.41 -25.05
N SER A 40 -15.07 -12.27 -25.71
CA SER A 40 -14.91 -12.17 -27.16
C SER A 40 -13.45 -12.41 -27.58
N PRO A 41 -13.18 -12.93 -28.78
CA PRO A 41 -11.80 -13.22 -29.22
C PRO A 41 -10.85 -12.02 -29.18
N GLY A 42 -11.37 -10.80 -29.41
CA GLY A 42 -10.60 -9.55 -29.34
C GLY A 42 -10.53 -8.92 -27.95
N ARG A 43 -11.27 -9.47 -26.97
CA ARG A 43 -11.44 -8.93 -25.61
C ARG A 43 -12.01 -7.51 -25.56
N ASP A 44 -12.63 -7.03 -26.63
CA ASP A 44 -13.02 -5.63 -26.81
C ASP A 44 -14.46 -5.42 -27.29
N ALA A 45 -15.27 -6.49 -27.35
CA ALA A 45 -16.68 -6.42 -27.73
C ALA A 45 -17.48 -5.44 -26.87
N GLY A 46 -17.12 -5.27 -25.59
CA GLY A 46 -17.77 -4.30 -24.72
C GLY A 46 -17.59 -2.85 -25.13
N PHE A 47 -16.46 -2.52 -25.74
CA PHE A 47 -16.23 -1.21 -26.34
C PHE A 47 -16.89 -1.10 -27.71
N ALA A 48 -16.71 -2.12 -28.58
CA ALA A 48 -17.26 -2.13 -29.92
C ALA A 48 -18.80 -2.01 -29.92
N GLN A 49 -19.46 -2.68 -28.97
CA GLN A 49 -20.93 -2.66 -28.80
C GLN A 49 -21.41 -1.62 -27.78
N ARG A 50 -20.48 -0.84 -27.20
CA ARG A 50 -20.74 0.25 -26.25
C ARG A 50 -21.60 -0.19 -25.06
N TRP A 51 -21.18 -1.25 -24.36
CA TRP A 51 -21.92 -1.82 -23.23
C TRP A 51 -22.28 -0.78 -22.15
N TYR A 52 -21.42 0.21 -21.91
CA TYR A 52 -21.63 1.32 -20.97
C TYR A 52 -22.84 2.23 -21.29
N ARG A 53 -23.38 2.22 -22.51
CA ARG A 53 -24.47 3.13 -22.93
C ARG A 53 -25.85 2.75 -22.38
N ARG A 54 -26.04 1.51 -21.92
CA ARG A 54 -27.30 0.99 -21.38
C ARG A 54 -26.99 -0.01 -20.25
N PRO A 55 -27.96 -0.40 -19.42
CA PRO A 55 -27.70 -1.36 -18.34
C PRO A 55 -27.00 -2.63 -18.83
N LEU A 56 -25.98 -3.08 -18.11
CA LEU A 56 -25.09 -4.18 -18.50
C LEU A 56 -25.86 -5.47 -18.77
N ARG A 57 -26.89 -5.75 -17.96
CA ARG A 57 -27.84 -6.87 -18.13
C ARG A 57 -28.60 -6.86 -19.46
N GLN A 58 -28.79 -5.70 -20.10
CA GLN A 58 -29.45 -5.59 -21.40
C GLN A 58 -28.50 -5.86 -22.58
N THR A 59 -27.22 -5.98 -22.31
CA THR A 59 -26.18 -6.24 -23.32
C THR A 59 -25.70 -7.68 -23.34
N GLY A 60 -26.22 -8.50 -22.43
CA GLY A 60 -25.92 -9.92 -22.31
C GLY A 60 -26.07 -10.41 -20.86
N PRO A 61 -25.91 -11.72 -20.61
CA PRO A 61 -25.93 -12.28 -19.26
C PRO A 61 -24.89 -11.63 -18.35
N VAL A 62 -25.23 -11.49 -17.07
CA VAL A 62 -24.34 -10.99 -16.02
C VAL A 62 -24.43 -11.92 -14.81
N ILE A 63 -23.42 -11.89 -13.96
CA ILE A 63 -23.41 -12.55 -12.65
C ILE A 63 -23.23 -11.49 -11.55
N ASP A 64 -23.52 -11.85 -10.31
CA ASP A 64 -23.21 -10.99 -9.18
C ASP A 64 -21.73 -11.12 -8.80
N MET A 65 -21.09 -9.99 -8.50
CA MET A 65 -19.72 -9.93 -8.01
C MET A 65 -19.65 -9.03 -6.78
N PRO A 66 -19.09 -9.49 -5.65
CA PRO A 66 -18.93 -8.65 -4.47
C PRO A 66 -17.84 -7.60 -4.70
N VAL A 67 -18.04 -6.42 -4.11
CA VAL A 67 -17.06 -5.35 -3.98
C VAL A 67 -17.05 -4.93 -2.52
N PRO A 68 -15.89 -4.91 -1.83
CA PRO A 68 -14.54 -5.20 -2.33
C PRO A 68 -14.24 -6.71 -2.47
N ALA A 69 -13.70 -7.13 -3.61
CA ALA A 69 -13.13 -8.47 -3.83
C ALA A 69 -12.34 -8.55 -5.14
N SER A 70 -11.41 -9.50 -5.21
CA SER A 70 -10.88 -10.00 -6.48
C SER A 70 -11.88 -10.99 -7.10
N PHE A 71 -12.13 -10.93 -8.41
CA PHE A 71 -13.14 -11.80 -9.03
C PHE A 71 -12.67 -13.25 -9.19
N ASN A 72 -11.36 -13.49 -9.12
CA ASN A 72 -10.73 -14.72 -9.57
C ASN A 72 -11.22 -15.97 -8.81
N ASP A 73 -11.40 -15.86 -7.49
CA ASP A 73 -11.72 -17.00 -6.61
C ASP A 73 -13.19 -17.03 -6.16
N ILE A 74 -14.04 -16.17 -6.73
CA ILE A 74 -15.46 -16.07 -6.35
C ILE A 74 -16.29 -17.18 -6.98
N THR A 75 -15.93 -17.61 -8.19
CA THR A 75 -16.72 -18.53 -9.02
C THR A 75 -16.09 -19.91 -9.11
N GLN A 76 -16.83 -20.87 -9.66
CA GLN A 76 -16.30 -22.20 -10.01
C GLN A 76 -15.82 -22.27 -11.47
N ASP A 77 -15.73 -21.13 -12.17
CA ASP A 77 -15.31 -21.05 -13.57
C ASP A 77 -13.79 -20.84 -13.65
N PRO A 78 -13.00 -21.88 -14.02
CA PRO A 78 -11.54 -21.75 -14.11
C PRO A 78 -11.10 -20.80 -15.23
N SER A 79 -11.97 -20.53 -16.21
CA SER A 79 -11.68 -19.55 -17.26
C SER A 79 -11.73 -18.12 -16.75
N LEU A 80 -12.47 -17.87 -15.65
CA LEU A 80 -12.53 -16.58 -15.00
C LEU A 80 -11.35 -16.36 -14.04
N GLU A 81 -10.94 -17.39 -13.30
CA GLU A 81 -9.78 -17.33 -12.39
C GLU A 81 -8.52 -16.81 -13.11
N ASN A 82 -8.23 -17.35 -14.30
CA ASN A 82 -7.06 -17.00 -15.10
C ASN A 82 -7.39 -16.06 -16.27
N TYR A 83 -8.54 -15.37 -16.22
CA TYR A 83 -8.97 -14.48 -17.29
C TYR A 83 -8.02 -13.30 -17.45
N ILE A 84 -7.65 -12.99 -18.70
CA ILE A 84 -6.87 -11.81 -19.07
C ILE A 84 -7.65 -11.00 -20.09
N GLY A 85 -7.88 -9.72 -19.78
CA GLY A 85 -8.60 -8.78 -20.64
C GLY A 85 -9.55 -7.89 -19.85
N TRP A 86 -10.61 -7.44 -20.51
CA TRP A 86 -11.58 -6.53 -19.92
C TRP A 86 -12.69 -7.25 -19.15
N VAL A 87 -12.93 -6.81 -17.92
CA VAL A 87 -14.12 -7.17 -17.13
C VAL A 87 -14.95 -5.92 -16.85
N TRP A 88 -16.26 -6.09 -16.72
CA TRP A 88 -17.22 -5.01 -16.55
C TRP A 88 -17.97 -5.17 -15.25
N TYR A 89 -18.02 -4.11 -14.45
CA TYR A 89 -18.82 -3.99 -13.23
C TYR A 89 -19.90 -2.92 -13.45
N GLU A 90 -21.10 -3.11 -12.92
CA GLU A 90 -22.15 -2.09 -12.92
C GLU A 90 -22.96 -2.09 -11.62
N LYS A 91 -23.28 -0.90 -11.13
CA LYS A 91 -24.17 -0.68 -9.99
C LYS A 91 -25.09 0.52 -10.23
N GLU A 92 -26.36 0.35 -9.89
CA GLU A 92 -27.35 1.42 -9.86
C GLU A 92 -27.54 1.89 -8.41
N VAL A 93 -27.53 3.21 -8.17
CA VAL A 93 -27.66 3.80 -6.83
C VAL A 93 -28.60 4.99 -6.84
N LEU A 94 -29.45 5.09 -5.81
CA LEU A 94 -30.22 6.30 -5.51
C LEU A 94 -29.39 7.27 -4.68
N LEU A 95 -29.33 8.53 -5.12
CA LEU A 95 -28.65 9.60 -4.41
C LEU A 95 -29.64 10.35 -3.51
N PRO A 96 -29.23 10.80 -2.31
CA PRO A 96 -30.05 11.71 -1.51
C PRO A 96 -30.37 12.98 -2.31
N LEU A 97 -31.63 13.43 -2.30
CA LEU A 97 -32.07 14.63 -3.04
C LEU A 97 -31.24 15.88 -2.70
N ARG A 98 -30.83 16.01 -1.43
CA ARG A 98 -29.98 17.10 -0.96
C ARG A 98 -28.59 17.17 -1.62
N TRP A 99 -28.12 16.10 -2.25
CA TRP A 99 -26.87 16.10 -3.02
C TRP A 99 -27.03 16.66 -4.42
N LEU A 100 -28.28 16.78 -4.90
CA LEU A 100 -28.63 17.23 -6.25
C LEU A 100 -29.29 18.61 -6.26
N GLN A 101 -29.55 19.18 -5.09
CA GLN A 101 -30.30 20.42 -4.90
C GLN A 101 -29.48 21.43 -4.09
N GLY A 102 -29.82 22.71 -4.22
CA GLY A 102 -29.13 23.83 -3.58
C GLY A 102 -28.57 24.81 -4.61
N ASP A 103 -28.25 26.03 -4.17
CA ASP A 103 -27.58 27.06 -4.97
C ASP A 103 -26.47 27.71 -4.13
N PRO A 104 -25.18 27.36 -4.35
CA PRO A 104 -24.72 26.29 -5.23
C PRO A 104 -25.03 24.90 -4.64
N ALA A 105 -25.30 23.92 -5.52
CA ALA A 105 -25.45 22.53 -5.10
C ALA A 105 -24.11 21.97 -4.58
N PRO A 106 -24.13 20.98 -3.65
CA PRO A 106 -22.93 20.28 -3.23
C PRO A 106 -22.21 19.64 -4.42
N ARG A 107 -20.88 19.62 -4.35
CA ARG A 107 -20.05 18.83 -5.26
C ARG A 107 -20.20 17.36 -4.91
N VAL A 108 -20.47 16.50 -5.90
CA VAL A 108 -20.59 15.05 -5.74
C VAL A 108 -19.44 14.36 -6.47
N VAL A 109 -18.71 13.51 -5.74
CA VAL A 109 -17.51 12.85 -6.23
C VAL A 109 -17.66 11.34 -6.13
N LEU A 110 -17.27 10.63 -7.19
CA LEU A 110 -17.12 9.18 -7.20
C LEU A 110 -15.65 8.82 -7.02
N ARG A 111 -15.35 8.05 -5.98
CA ARG A 111 -14.00 7.58 -5.65
C ARG A 111 -13.93 6.05 -5.64
N PHE A 112 -12.88 5.51 -6.24
CA PHE A 112 -12.47 4.12 -6.09
C PHE A 112 -11.24 4.05 -5.18
N GLY A 113 -11.30 3.24 -4.13
CA GLY A 113 -10.13 3.03 -3.25
C GLY A 113 -8.99 2.30 -3.97
N SER A 114 -9.32 1.36 -4.85
CA SER A 114 -8.42 0.74 -5.83
C SER A 114 -9.19 -0.15 -6.80
N ALA A 115 -8.75 -0.20 -8.04
CA ALA A 115 -9.29 -1.10 -9.06
C ALA A 115 -8.16 -1.54 -10.02
N HIS A 116 -8.01 -2.83 -10.26
CA HIS A 116 -6.83 -3.38 -10.95
C HIS A 116 -7.09 -3.67 -12.44
N TYR A 117 -6.22 -3.32 -13.40
CA TYR A 117 -5.08 -2.40 -13.34
C TYR A 117 -5.37 -1.11 -14.12
N TYR A 118 -5.93 -1.21 -15.33
CA TYR A 118 -6.38 -0.05 -16.09
C TYR A 118 -7.90 0.04 -16.07
N SER A 119 -8.42 1.16 -15.58
CA SER A 119 -9.83 1.35 -15.26
C SER A 119 -10.42 2.48 -16.08
N ILE A 120 -11.62 2.28 -16.63
CA ILE A 120 -12.43 3.32 -17.28
C ILE A 120 -13.80 3.33 -16.62
N VAL A 121 -14.26 4.51 -16.20
CA VAL A 121 -15.52 4.67 -15.45
C VAL A 121 -16.50 5.52 -16.23
N TRP A 122 -17.75 5.06 -16.26
CA TRP A 122 -18.89 5.80 -16.78
C TRP A 122 -19.95 6.01 -15.71
N VAL A 123 -20.55 7.19 -15.70
CA VAL A 123 -21.76 7.50 -14.95
C VAL A 123 -22.86 7.84 -15.94
N ASN A 124 -23.99 7.15 -15.85
CA ASN A 124 -25.12 7.27 -16.77
C ASN A 124 -24.71 7.13 -18.25
N GLY A 125 -23.65 6.35 -18.53
CA GLY A 125 -23.10 6.12 -19.87
C GLY A 125 -22.19 7.23 -20.41
N VAL A 126 -21.88 8.24 -19.61
CA VAL A 126 -20.88 9.29 -19.88
C VAL A 126 -19.58 8.93 -19.18
N GLN A 127 -18.46 8.95 -19.91
CA GLN A 127 -17.15 8.65 -19.32
C GLN A 127 -16.71 9.79 -18.41
N VAL A 128 -16.27 9.46 -17.19
CA VAL A 128 -15.92 10.45 -16.16
C VAL A 128 -14.45 10.40 -15.73
N VAL A 129 -13.81 9.23 -15.75
CA VAL A 129 -12.38 9.09 -15.40
C VAL A 129 -11.77 7.83 -16.00
N GLU A 130 -10.46 7.88 -16.24
CA GLU A 130 -9.58 6.75 -16.50
C GLU A 130 -8.45 6.74 -15.48
N HIS A 131 -7.97 5.56 -15.09
CA HIS A 131 -6.83 5.42 -14.18
C HIS A 131 -5.98 4.21 -14.55
N GLU A 132 -4.66 4.36 -14.48
CA GLU A 132 -3.66 3.31 -14.71
C GLU A 132 -2.91 3.03 -13.41
N GLY A 133 -3.26 1.94 -12.73
CA GLY A 133 -2.66 1.54 -11.46
C GLY A 133 -3.61 0.66 -10.63
N GLY A 134 -3.07 -0.35 -9.94
CA GLY A 134 -3.92 -1.35 -9.26
C GLY A 134 -4.19 -1.13 -7.77
N HIS A 135 -3.50 -0.18 -7.13
CA HIS A 135 -3.36 -0.13 -5.67
C HIS A 135 -3.52 1.27 -5.07
N LEU A 136 -3.75 2.29 -5.89
CA LEU A 136 -3.89 3.68 -5.46
C LEU A 136 -5.28 4.20 -5.84
N PRO A 137 -5.83 5.15 -5.08
CA PRO A 137 -7.17 5.66 -5.30
C PRO A 137 -7.21 6.64 -6.47
N PHE A 138 -8.38 6.72 -7.10
CA PHE A 138 -8.70 7.72 -8.11
C PHE A 138 -10.16 8.14 -7.99
N GLU A 139 -10.48 9.34 -8.45
CA GLU A 139 -11.82 9.92 -8.32
C GLU A 139 -12.20 10.86 -9.45
N ALA A 140 -13.49 11.12 -9.57
CA ALA A 140 -14.07 12.03 -10.55
C ALA A 140 -15.18 12.88 -9.90
N ASP A 141 -15.17 14.17 -10.17
CA ASP A 141 -16.34 15.02 -9.93
C ASP A 141 -17.43 14.66 -10.95
N ILE A 142 -18.56 14.18 -10.45
CA ILE A 142 -19.68 13.73 -11.29
C ILE A 142 -20.88 14.67 -11.22
N SER A 143 -20.75 15.83 -10.56
CA SER A 143 -21.85 16.78 -10.31
C SER A 143 -22.58 17.18 -11.60
N SER A 144 -21.82 17.44 -12.67
CA SER A 144 -22.37 17.84 -13.97
C SER A 144 -23.11 16.70 -14.70
N VAL A 145 -22.77 15.45 -14.43
CA VAL A 145 -23.40 14.26 -15.04
C VAL A 145 -24.70 13.88 -14.33
N LEU A 146 -24.88 14.38 -13.11
CA LEU A 146 -26.05 14.10 -12.27
C LEU A 146 -27.22 15.08 -12.47
N GLN A 147 -27.13 16.02 -13.42
CA GLN A 147 -28.16 17.05 -13.70
C GLN A 147 -29.50 16.52 -14.29
N GLY A 148 -29.85 15.26 -14.03
CA GLY A 148 -31.09 14.61 -14.46
C GLY A 148 -32.24 14.73 -13.44
N SER A 149 -33.39 14.13 -13.78
CA SER A 149 -34.54 14.08 -12.87
C SER A 149 -34.18 13.37 -11.56
N PRO A 150 -34.58 13.89 -10.38
CA PRO A 150 -34.25 13.35 -9.05
C PRO A 150 -34.63 11.87 -8.84
N ASP A 151 -35.54 11.34 -9.64
CA ASP A 151 -36.00 9.94 -9.57
C ASP A 151 -35.15 8.97 -10.42
N THR A 152 -34.10 9.47 -11.07
CA THR A 152 -33.26 8.65 -11.96
C THR A 152 -32.15 7.96 -11.15
N LEU A 153 -32.08 6.63 -11.24
CA LEU A 153 -30.96 5.86 -10.69
C LEU A 153 -29.65 6.33 -11.32
N CYS A 154 -28.66 6.64 -10.47
CA CYS A 154 -27.29 6.86 -10.91
C CYS A 154 -26.66 5.51 -11.26
N ARG A 155 -26.36 5.29 -12.54
CA ARG A 155 -25.76 4.04 -13.02
C ARG A 155 -24.26 4.21 -13.20
N ILE A 156 -23.49 3.49 -12.41
CA ILE A 156 -22.03 3.51 -12.44
C ILE A 156 -21.56 2.23 -13.13
N THR A 157 -20.88 2.36 -14.26
CA THR A 157 -20.29 1.24 -15.00
C THR A 157 -18.77 1.40 -15.00
N VAL A 158 -18.03 0.31 -14.80
CA VAL A 158 -16.57 0.31 -14.80
C VAL A 158 -16.08 -0.82 -15.69
N ALA A 159 -15.13 -0.53 -16.58
CA ALA A 159 -14.35 -1.54 -17.29
C ALA A 159 -12.94 -1.59 -16.67
N LEU A 160 -12.47 -2.78 -16.35
CA LEU A 160 -11.17 -3.03 -15.73
C LEU A 160 -10.36 -3.97 -16.63
N ASN A 161 -9.10 -3.66 -16.89
CA ASN A 161 -8.17 -4.53 -17.61
C ASN A 161 -7.02 -4.95 -16.71
N ASN A 162 -6.79 -6.26 -16.59
CA ASN A 162 -5.73 -6.85 -15.77
C ASN A 162 -4.49 -7.29 -16.56
N THR A 163 -4.38 -6.90 -17.83
CA THR A 163 -3.21 -7.17 -18.67
C THR A 163 -2.02 -6.35 -18.19
N LEU A 164 -0.92 -7.01 -17.88
CA LEU A 164 0.34 -6.37 -17.52
C LEU A 164 1.29 -6.34 -18.73
N THR A 165 1.96 -5.21 -18.90
CA THR A 165 2.87 -4.95 -20.03
C THR A 165 4.27 -4.60 -19.50
N PRO A 166 5.31 -4.50 -20.35
CA PRO A 166 6.64 -4.09 -19.87
C PRO A 166 6.66 -2.67 -19.25
N HIS A 167 5.58 -1.91 -19.42
CA HIS A 167 5.42 -0.54 -18.97
C HIS A 167 4.47 -0.37 -17.79
N THR A 168 3.79 -1.43 -17.36
CA THR A 168 2.96 -1.39 -16.15
C THR A 168 3.82 -1.54 -14.89
N LEU A 169 3.26 -1.21 -13.74
CA LEU A 169 3.87 -1.41 -12.42
C LEU A 169 2.92 -2.23 -11.54
N PRO A 170 3.13 -3.56 -11.36
CA PRO A 170 4.28 -4.34 -11.82
C PRO A 170 4.29 -4.62 -13.33
N PRO A 171 5.46 -4.85 -13.96
CA PRO A 171 5.55 -5.21 -15.37
C PRO A 171 5.20 -6.68 -15.63
N GLY A 172 4.76 -6.93 -16.86
CA GLY A 172 4.50 -8.28 -17.38
C GLY A 172 4.59 -8.33 -18.91
N SER A 173 4.28 -9.46 -19.51
CA SER A 173 4.21 -9.59 -20.97
C SER A 173 3.18 -10.64 -21.38
N ILE A 174 2.50 -10.41 -22.50
CA ILE A 174 1.65 -11.42 -23.12
C ILE A 174 2.49 -12.27 -24.07
N GLN A 175 2.50 -13.59 -23.85
CA GLN A 175 3.16 -14.54 -24.73
C GLN A 175 2.12 -15.34 -25.51
N TYR A 176 2.13 -15.19 -26.83
CA TYR A 176 1.33 -16.02 -27.73
C TYR A 176 2.07 -17.32 -28.07
N MET A 177 1.39 -18.45 -27.90
CA MET A 177 1.96 -19.76 -28.19
C MET A 177 1.68 -20.15 -29.65
N ALA A 178 2.68 -19.98 -30.51
CA ALA A 178 2.53 -20.15 -31.96
C ALA A 178 2.50 -21.63 -32.42
N ASP A 179 2.99 -22.56 -31.60
CA ASP A 179 3.06 -23.98 -31.95
C ASP A 179 1.67 -24.64 -31.86
N LYS A 180 1.01 -24.74 -33.01
CA LYS A 180 -0.32 -25.33 -33.16
C LYS A 180 -0.35 -26.84 -32.89
N SER A 181 0.80 -27.52 -32.82
CA SER A 181 0.85 -28.94 -32.44
C SER A 181 0.71 -29.14 -30.93
N ARG A 182 1.00 -28.09 -30.14
CA ARG A 182 1.01 -28.13 -28.68
C ARG A 182 -0.08 -27.28 -28.05
N TYR A 183 -0.48 -26.19 -28.69
CA TYR A 183 -1.39 -25.20 -28.13
C TYR A 183 -2.60 -24.95 -29.04
N PRO A 184 -3.79 -24.69 -28.46
CA PRO A 184 -4.96 -24.36 -29.25
C PRO A 184 -4.77 -23.01 -29.97
N ARG A 185 -5.61 -22.77 -30.98
CA ARG A 185 -5.54 -21.53 -31.77
C ARG A 185 -5.71 -20.31 -30.87
N ASN A 186 -4.85 -19.29 -31.08
CA ASN A 186 -4.82 -18.03 -30.32
C ASN A 186 -4.58 -18.20 -28.82
N TYR A 187 -3.96 -19.31 -28.39
CA TYR A 187 -3.56 -19.48 -26.99
C TYR A 187 -2.48 -18.46 -26.60
N PHE A 188 -2.68 -17.78 -25.48
CA PHE A 188 -1.71 -16.87 -24.90
C PHE A 188 -1.76 -16.95 -23.38
N VAL A 189 -0.68 -16.49 -22.74
CA VAL A 189 -0.57 -16.42 -21.28
C VAL A 189 0.01 -15.06 -20.87
N GLN A 190 -0.33 -14.62 -19.66
CA GLN A 190 0.32 -13.51 -18.99
C GLN A 190 1.56 -14.02 -18.26
N GLU A 191 2.73 -13.60 -18.70
CA GLU A 191 3.99 -13.85 -18.03
C GLU A 191 4.27 -12.72 -17.03
N THR A 192 4.71 -13.10 -15.82
CA THR A 192 5.05 -12.19 -14.72
C THR A 192 6.37 -12.60 -14.09
N LYS A 193 7.04 -11.66 -13.41
CA LYS A 193 8.33 -11.88 -12.71
C LYS A 193 8.27 -11.50 -11.24
N PHE A 194 7.08 -11.62 -10.64
CA PHE A 194 6.80 -11.37 -9.23
C PHE A 194 6.09 -12.58 -8.60
N ASP A 195 6.27 -12.78 -7.30
CA ASP A 195 5.85 -13.99 -6.59
C ASP A 195 4.55 -13.77 -5.80
N PHE A 196 3.48 -13.30 -6.45
CA PHE A 196 2.12 -13.30 -5.91
C PHE A 196 1.11 -13.40 -7.07
N PHE A 197 -0.09 -13.87 -6.79
CA PHE A 197 -1.11 -14.04 -7.83
C PHE A 197 -1.62 -12.68 -8.32
N ASN A 198 -1.77 -12.53 -9.64
CA ASN A 198 -2.26 -11.30 -10.28
C ASN A 198 -3.79 -11.17 -10.16
N TYR A 199 -4.28 -11.18 -8.91
CA TYR A 199 -5.67 -10.94 -8.59
C TYR A 199 -6.13 -9.61 -9.18
N ALA A 200 -7.34 -9.62 -9.76
CA ALA A 200 -7.95 -8.46 -10.38
C ALA A 200 -9.39 -8.26 -9.91
N GLY A 201 -9.87 -7.02 -10.00
CA GLY A 201 -11.18 -6.61 -9.52
C GLY A 201 -11.13 -5.26 -8.82
N ILE A 202 -12.19 -4.96 -8.08
CA ILE A 202 -12.30 -3.76 -7.25
C ILE A 202 -12.00 -4.19 -5.81
N HIS A 203 -10.76 -3.97 -5.37
CA HIS A 203 -10.23 -4.56 -4.14
C HIS A 203 -10.55 -3.74 -2.89
N ARG A 204 -10.92 -2.46 -3.04
CA ARG A 204 -11.20 -1.53 -1.95
C ARG A 204 -12.54 -0.83 -2.16
N PRO A 205 -13.12 -0.21 -1.12
CA PRO A 205 -14.44 0.39 -1.19
C PRO A 205 -14.56 1.40 -2.35
N VAL A 206 -15.73 1.38 -2.98
CA VAL A 206 -16.17 2.45 -3.90
C VAL A 206 -17.09 3.35 -3.11
N VAL A 207 -16.87 4.65 -3.20
CA VAL A 207 -17.55 5.63 -2.37
C VAL A 207 -18.01 6.79 -3.23
N LEU A 208 -19.25 7.22 -3.01
CA LEU A 208 -19.66 8.56 -3.37
C LEU A 208 -19.51 9.46 -2.15
N TYR A 209 -18.98 10.67 -2.33
CA TYR A 209 -18.91 11.65 -1.24
C TYR A 209 -19.26 13.04 -1.74
N THR A 210 -19.64 13.91 -0.79
CA THR A 210 -19.93 15.32 -1.08
C THR A 210 -18.98 16.27 -0.39
N THR A 211 -18.77 17.42 -1.03
CA THR A 211 -18.19 18.63 -0.42
C THR A 211 -19.04 19.83 -0.79
N PRO A 212 -18.87 20.98 -0.12
CA PRO A 212 -19.36 22.24 -0.67
C PRO A 212 -18.66 22.56 -2.00
N ALA A 213 -19.22 23.50 -2.76
CA ALA A 213 -18.67 23.90 -4.07
C ALA A 213 -17.28 24.55 -3.99
N ALA A 214 -16.98 25.23 -2.87
CA ALA A 214 -15.63 25.56 -2.46
C ALA A 214 -15.20 24.61 -1.34
N TYR A 215 -14.03 23.99 -1.46
CA TYR A 215 -13.64 22.89 -0.57
C TYR A 215 -12.12 22.81 -0.34
N ILE A 216 -11.74 22.22 0.79
CA ILE A 216 -10.37 21.84 1.13
C ILE A 216 -10.00 20.62 0.29
N ASP A 217 -9.05 20.81 -0.63
CA ASP A 217 -8.62 19.84 -1.61
C ASP A 217 -7.46 18.97 -1.09
N ASP A 218 -6.49 19.61 -0.44
CA ASP A 218 -5.30 18.94 0.09
C ASP A 218 -4.83 19.58 1.39
N ILE A 219 -4.21 18.76 2.24
CA ILE A 219 -3.53 19.19 3.46
C ILE A 219 -2.19 18.47 3.49
N THR A 220 -1.11 19.21 3.66
CA THR A 220 0.23 18.66 3.89
C THR A 220 0.70 19.08 5.27
N VAL A 221 1.12 18.11 6.08
CA VAL A 221 1.65 18.33 7.42
C VAL A 221 3.06 17.74 7.51
N THR A 222 4.00 18.54 8.03
CA THR A 222 5.30 18.05 8.49
C THR A 222 5.49 18.41 9.95
N THR A 223 6.24 17.59 10.69
CA THR A 223 6.45 17.80 12.12
C THR A 223 7.92 17.82 12.46
N SER A 224 8.27 18.69 13.39
CA SER A 224 9.59 18.74 14.04
C SER A 224 9.40 18.89 15.54
N SER A 225 10.34 18.38 16.32
CA SER A 225 10.24 18.42 17.78
C SER A 225 11.60 18.61 18.43
N SER A 226 11.61 19.40 19.51
CA SER A 226 12.64 19.42 20.55
C SER A 226 12.01 19.01 21.89
N ASP A 227 12.82 18.87 22.94
CA ASP A 227 12.39 18.26 24.22
C ASP A 227 11.11 18.85 24.85
N SER A 228 10.83 20.15 24.67
CA SER A 228 9.68 20.82 25.28
C SER A 228 8.72 21.47 24.28
N VAL A 229 9.05 21.47 22.99
CA VAL A 229 8.28 22.16 21.96
C VAL A 229 8.28 21.34 20.68
N ALA A 230 7.10 21.13 20.10
CA ALA A 230 6.96 20.67 18.73
C ALA A 230 6.38 21.75 17.83
N MET A 231 6.79 21.73 16.57
CA MET A 231 6.24 22.55 15.50
C MET A 231 5.56 21.62 14.50
N VAL A 232 4.29 21.92 14.21
CA VAL A 232 3.50 21.27 13.17
C VAL A 232 3.32 22.27 12.04
N GLN A 233 4.11 22.15 10.98
CA GLN A 233 3.96 22.97 9.79
C GLN A 233 2.84 22.42 8.92
N TYR A 234 2.02 23.30 8.38
CA TYR A 234 0.89 22.92 7.54
C TYR A 234 0.83 23.77 6.26
N GLN A 235 0.31 23.13 5.21
CA GLN A 235 -0.12 23.76 3.97
C GLN A 235 -1.48 23.20 3.57
N VAL A 236 -2.44 24.08 3.29
CA VAL A 236 -3.82 23.74 2.91
C VAL A 236 -4.10 24.29 1.51
N SER A 237 -4.63 23.44 0.63
CA SER A 237 -5.11 23.81 -0.70
C SER A 237 -6.63 23.91 -0.69
N VAL A 238 -7.18 24.95 -1.32
CA VAL A 238 -8.63 25.17 -1.47
C VAL A 238 -8.96 25.32 -2.95
N VAL A 239 -10.03 24.67 -3.39
CA VAL A 239 -10.58 24.77 -4.75
C VAL A 239 -11.98 25.38 -4.68
N GLY A 240 -12.40 26.06 -5.77
CA GLY A 240 -13.75 26.63 -5.90
C GLY A 240 -13.92 28.06 -5.40
N SER A 241 -12.95 28.63 -4.66
CA SER A 241 -12.90 30.06 -4.36
C SER A 241 -11.49 30.54 -3.99
N THR A 242 -11.09 31.70 -4.52
CA THR A 242 -9.87 32.41 -4.11
C THR A 242 -10.10 33.33 -2.91
N ALA A 243 -11.35 33.66 -2.60
CA ALA A 243 -11.74 34.46 -1.46
C ALA A 243 -12.23 33.54 -0.34
N ASN A 244 -11.28 33.00 0.43
CA ASN A 244 -11.55 32.11 1.55
C ASN A 244 -10.77 32.55 2.79
N SER A 245 -11.30 32.18 3.96
CA SER A 245 -10.58 32.21 5.23
C SER A 245 -10.41 30.78 5.76
N LEU A 246 -9.27 30.52 6.38
CA LEU A 246 -8.93 29.23 6.95
C LEU A 246 -8.58 29.43 8.41
N SER A 247 -9.19 28.61 9.27
CA SER A 247 -8.83 28.50 10.68
C SER A 247 -8.52 27.05 11.00
N LEU A 248 -7.46 26.83 11.77
CA LEU A 248 -6.95 25.53 12.12
C LEU A 248 -6.93 25.39 13.64
N SER A 249 -7.35 24.24 14.14
CA SER A 249 -7.22 23.88 15.55
C SER A 249 -6.64 22.49 15.67
N LEU A 250 -5.52 22.37 16.40
CA LEU A 250 -4.91 21.10 16.74
C LEU A 250 -5.41 20.70 18.14
N ARG A 251 -6.00 19.50 18.23
CA ARG A 251 -6.59 18.97 19.46
C ARG A 251 -5.85 17.72 19.92
N ASP A 252 -5.67 17.59 21.23
CA ASP A 252 -5.19 16.36 21.87
C ASP A 252 -6.27 15.26 21.88
N GLN A 253 -5.94 14.08 22.43
CA GLN A 253 -6.85 12.94 22.50
C GLN A 253 -8.07 13.20 23.41
N GLU A 254 -7.95 14.13 24.35
CA GLU A 254 -9.03 14.59 25.22
C GLU A 254 -9.91 15.68 24.55
N GLY A 255 -9.57 16.11 23.33
CA GLY A 255 -10.31 17.09 22.54
C GLY A 255 -9.99 18.54 22.87
N LYS A 256 -9.03 18.80 23.75
CA LYS A 256 -8.58 20.14 24.12
C LYS A 256 -7.72 20.73 23.02
N VAL A 257 -7.99 21.98 22.67
CA VAL A 257 -7.19 22.73 21.69
C VAL A 257 -5.84 23.07 22.31
N VAL A 258 -4.77 22.56 21.71
CA VAL A 258 -3.38 22.78 22.16
C VAL A 258 -2.64 23.81 21.29
N ALA A 259 -3.11 24.03 20.07
CA ALA A 259 -2.59 25.07 19.17
C ALA A 259 -3.67 25.48 18.15
N THR A 260 -3.56 26.70 17.65
CA THR A 260 -4.45 27.32 16.66
C THR A 260 -3.63 28.08 15.63
N GLY A 261 -4.13 28.19 14.42
CA GLY A 261 -3.50 28.98 13.36
C GLY A 261 -4.52 29.39 12.30
N ASP A 262 -4.12 30.30 11.43
CA ASP A 262 -4.97 30.88 10.41
C ASP A 262 -4.22 30.95 9.06
N GLY A 263 -4.98 30.92 7.97
CA GLY A 263 -4.45 31.00 6.61
C GLY A 263 -4.06 29.64 6.01
N ALA A 264 -3.59 29.67 4.77
CA ALA A 264 -3.30 28.46 3.99
C ALA A 264 -1.95 27.83 4.31
N VAL A 265 -1.00 28.60 4.84
CA VAL A 265 0.35 28.13 5.18
C VAL A 265 0.73 28.71 6.54
N GLY A 266 1.22 27.86 7.44
CA GLY A 266 1.65 28.31 8.75
C GLY A 266 2.27 27.21 9.59
N GLU A 267 2.48 27.52 10.86
CA GLU A 267 3.04 26.61 11.85
C GLU A 267 2.24 26.67 13.15
N LEU A 268 2.02 25.51 13.77
CA LEU A 268 1.37 25.37 15.06
C LEU A 268 2.41 24.94 16.10
N LYS A 269 2.56 25.73 17.17
CA LYS A 269 3.48 25.45 18.26
C LYS A 269 2.76 24.68 19.38
N VAL A 270 3.24 23.48 19.68
CA VAL A 270 2.72 22.62 20.76
C VAL A 270 3.73 22.58 21.90
N LEU A 271 3.32 23.02 23.09
CA LEU A 271 4.15 22.95 24.30
C LEU A 271 3.99 21.58 24.97
N ASN A 272 5.08 21.00 25.44
CA ASN A 272 5.13 19.68 26.07
C ASN A 272 4.39 18.62 25.24
N PRO A 273 4.82 18.39 23.98
CA PRO A 273 4.09 17.54 23.05
C PRO A 273 4.11 16.07 23.48
N ASN A 274 2.99 15.39 23.29
CA ASN A 274 2.93 13.93 23.28
C ASN A 274 3.39 13.45 21.89
N LEU A 275 4.60 12.92 21.80
CA LEU A 275 5.14 12.45 20.52
C LEU A 275 4.46 11.14 20.10
N TRP A 276 4.35 10.94 18.79
CA TRP A 276 4.01 9.64 18.24
C TRP A 276 5.22 8.72 18.41
N TRP A 277 5.03 7.64 19.15
CA TRP A 277 6.02 6.61 19.37
C TRP A 277 5.57 5.29 18.76
N PRO A 278 6.51 4.51 18.17
CA PRO A 278 6.23 3.14 17.77
C PRO A 278 5.78 2.27 18.95
N TYR A 279 4.99 1.24 18.63
CA TYR A 279 4.64 0.17 19.54
C TYR A 279 5.90 -0.41 20.18
N LEU A 280 5.86 -0.62 21.49
CA LEU A 280 6.97 -1.10 22.35
C LEU A 280 8.10 -0.08 22.64
N MET A 281 8.01 1.17 22.15
CA MET A 281 8.98 2.22 22.52
C MET A 281 8.48 3.19 23.60
N HIS A 282 7.17 3.22 23.88
CA HIS A 282 6.56 4.15 24.82
C HIS A 282 5.30 3.54 25.44
N GLU A 283 4.88 4.05 26.60
CA GLU A 283 3.69 3.56 27.32
C GLU A 283 2.39 3.90 26.58
N ASN A 284 2.40 5.00 25.83
CA ASN A 284 1.32 5.45 24.97
C ASN A 284 1.81 5.54 23.52
N PRO A 285 1.97 4.41 22.80
CA PRO A 285 2.39 4.40 21.40
C PRO A 285 1.25 4.87 20.50
N GLY A 286 1.57 5.35 19.30
CA GLY A 286 0.53 5.73 18.35
C GLY A 286 -0.24 7.00 18.72
N TYR A 287 0.35 7.91 19.51
CA TYR A 287 -0.34 9.14 19.90
C TYR A 287 -0.66 10.03 18.68
N LEU A 288 -1.95 10.33 18.49
CA LEU A 288 -2.45 11.15 17.39
C LEU A 288 -3.20 12.35 17.94
N TYR A 289 -2.79 13.53 17.50
CA TYR A 289 -3.59 14.74 17.55
C TYR A 289 -4.61 14.76 16.42
N SER A 290 -5.57 15.68 16.51
CA SER A 290 -6.60 15.93 15.51
C SER A 290 -6.48 17.36 15.00
N LEU A 291 -6.03 17.53 13.75
CA LEU A 291 -5.96 18.82 13.07
C LEU A 291 -7.29 19.09 12.35
N GLU A 292 -8.14 19.89 12.97
CA GLU A 292 -9.39 20.38 12.38
C GLU A 292 -9.11 21.63 11.57
N VAL A 293 -9.39 21.59 10.28
CA VAL A 293 -9.31 22.72 9.35
C VAL A 293 -10.72 23.14 9.00
N LYS A 294 -11.06 24.41 9.25
CA LYS A 294 -12.33 25.03 8.86
C LYS A 294 -12.06 26.09 7.80
N MET A 295 -12.75 25.96 6.69
CA MET A 295 -12.72 26.88 5.56
C MET A 295 -14.06 27.59 5.46
N GLN A 296 -14.03 28.91 5.36
CA GLN A 296 -15.19 29.71 4.96
C GLN A 296 -14.89 30.38 3.63
N ALA A 297 -15.78 30.25 2.65
CA ALA A 297 -15.63 30.87 1.34
C ALA A 297 -16.90 31.59 0.93
N GLN A 298 -16.75 32.80 0.40
CA GLN A 298 -17.85 33.52 -0.22
C GLN A 298 -17.95 33.08 -1.69
N VAL A 299 -19.09 32.52 -2.09
CA VAL A 299 -19.41 32.16 -3.47
C VAL A 299 -20.72 32.86 -3.84
N GLY A 300 -20.62 33.95 -4.60
CA GLY A 300 -21.75 34.85 -4.82
C GLY A 300 -22.22 35.49 -3.50
N GLU A 301 -23.51 35.39 -3.19
CA GLU A 301 -24.08 35.87 -1.92
C GLU A 301 -24.07 34.82 -0.81
N VAL A 302 -23.62 33.59 -1.10
CA VAL A 302 -23.65 32.46 -0.16
C VAL A 302 -22.28 32.29 0.51
N LEU A 303 -22.30 32.19 1.84
CA LEU A 303 -21.15 31.79 2.64
C LEU A 303 -21.17 30.26 2.77
N LEU A 304 -20.15 29.60 2.21
CA LEU A 304 -19.96 28.16 2.31
C LEU A 304 -18.96 27.84 3.43
N GLU A 305 -19.23 26.76 4.16
CA GLU A 305 -18.32 26.23 5.18
C GLU A 305 -17.91 24.80 4.83
N ASP A 306 -16.61 24.52 4.88
CA ASP A 306 -16.05 23.19 4.75
C ASP A 306 -15.17 22.87 5.96
N VAL A 307 -15.25 21.63 6.44
CA VAL A 307 -14.53 21.17 7.61
C VAL A 307 -13.89 19.83 7.28
N TYR A 308 -12.59 19.72 7.53
CA TYR A 308 -11.84 18.47 7.41
C TYR A 308 -10.95 18.26 8.63
N THR A 309 -10.89 17.01 9.10
CA THR A 309 -10.11 16.63 10.29
C THR A 309 -9.06 15.58 9.94
N LEU A 310 -7.79 15.97 10.04
CA LEU A 310 -6.62 15.13 9.74
C LEU A 310 -5.95 14.65 11.03
N PRO A 311 -5.75 13.33 11.24
CA PRO A 311 -4.92 12.83 12.34
C PRO A 311 -3.45 13.19 12.14
N VAL A 312 -2.78 13.66 13.21
CA VAL A 312 -1.37 14.09 13.16
C VAL A 312 -0.59 13.43 14.29
N GLY A 313 0.38 12.59 13.94
CA GLY A 313 1.38 12.11 14.88
C GLY A 313 2.64 12.96 14.81
N ILE A 314 3.02 13.61 15.91
CA ILE A 314 4.23 14.43 15.96
C ILE A 314 5.43 13.52 16.15
N ARG A 315 6.27 13.40 15.11
CA ARG A 315 7.50 12.61 15.18
C ARG A 315 8.59 13.12 14.25
N THR A 316 9.83 12.72 14.52
CA THR A 316 10.95 12.91 13.60
C THR A 316 11.53 11.57 13.16
N VAL A 317 12.04 11.52 11.93
CA VAL A 317 12.78 10.37 11.38
C VAL A 317 14.13 10.87 10.89
N HIS A 318 15.20 10.17 11.25
CA HIS A 318 16.55 10.50 10.82
C HIS A 318 17.36 9.22 10.62
N VAL A 319 18.24 9.20 9.62
CA VAL A 319 19.10 8.06 9.31
C VAL A 319 20.57 8.50 9.45
N THR A 320 21.34 7.76 10.23
CA THR A 320 22.80 7.91 10.31
C THR A 320 23.49 6.85 9.43
N SER A 321 24.82 6.79 9.43
CA SER A 321 25.54 5.70 8.74
C SER A 321 25.28 4.31 9.33
N THR A 322 24.76 4.22 10.56
CA THR A 322 24.58 2.94 11.29
C THR A 322 23.24 2.77 11.98
N GLN A 323 22.43 3.83 12.11
CA GLN A 323 21.21 3.81 12.92
C GLN A 323 20.03 4.44 12.19
N PHE A 324 18.85 3.92 12.46
CA PHE A 324 17.57 4.56 12.18
C PHE A 324 17.07 5.20 13.47
N LEU A 325 16.72 6.48 13.44
CA LEU A 325 16.29 7.22 14.61
C LEU A 325 14.84 7.66 14.45
N ILE A 326 14.01 7.37 15.45
CA ILE A 326 12.67 7.94 15.60
C ILE A 326 12.69 8.80 16.87
N ASN A 327 12.33 10.07 16.76
CA ASN A 327 12.39 11.04 17.87
C ASN A 327 13.78 11.11 18.54
N GLY A 328 14.83 11.01 17.73
CA GLY A 328 16.23 11.00 18.19
C GLY A 328 16.68 9.72 18.92
N LYS A 329 15.82 8.70 19.04
CA LYS A 329 16.16 7.42 19.67
C LYS A 329 16.38 6.33 18.61
N PRO A 330 17.40 5.46 18.76
CA PRO A 330 17.59 4.31 17.87
C PRO A 330 16.36 3.42 17.83
N PHE A 331 15.93 3.12 16.61
CA PHE A 331 14.82 2.23 16.31
C PHE A 331 15.36 1.00 15.56
N TYR A 332 14.91 -0.17 16.00
CA TYR A 332 15.18 -1.43 15.32
C TYR A 332 13.86 -2.00 14.77
N PHE A 333 13.80 -2.29 13.48
CA PHE A 333 12.65 -2.93 12.87
C PHE A 333 12.66 -4.41 13.26
N HIS A 334 11.72 -4.86 14.08
CA HIS A 334 11.49 -6.29 14.32
C HIS A 334 10.06 -6.59 13.91
N GLY A 335 9.92 -7.03 12.67
CA GLY A 335 8.65 -6.97 11.95
C GLY A 335 8.50 -8.05 10.91
N VAL A 336 7.48 -7.89 10.08
CA VAL A 336 7.09 -8.88 9.07
C VAL A 336 6.97 -8.20 7.70
N ASN A 337 7.06 -8.96 6.63
CA ASN A 337 6.40 -8.58 5.38
C ASN A 337 4.93 -9.02 5.44
N LYS A 338 4.07 -8.44 4.61
CA LYS A 338 2.66 -8.85 4.51
C LYS A 338 2.23 -8.96 3.05
N HIS A 339 1.04 -9.50 2.83
CA HIS A 339 0.26 -9.32 1.60
C HIS A 339 -1.21 -9.00 1.94
N GLU A 340 -1.85 -8.13 1.16
CA GLU A 340 -3.32 -8.10 1.07
C GLU A 340 -3.78 -9.37 0.34
N ASP A 341 -3.88 -10.49 1.06
CA ASP A 341 -4.29 -11.79 0.54
C ASP A 341 -5.10 -12.57 1.58
N ALA A 342 -6.19 -13.16 1.11
CA ALA A 342 -7.06 -14.02 1.89
C ALA A 342 -7.86 -15.00 1.02
N ASP A 343 -8.41 -16.04 1.66
CA ASP A 343 -9.30 -16.98 0.99
C ASP A 343 -10.54 -16.29 0.40
N ILE A 344 -10.95 -16.77 -0.78
CA ILE A 344 -12.15 -16.39 -1.54
C ILE A 344 -12.10 -14.97 -2.12
N ARG A 345 -11.79 -13.96 -1.32
CA ARG A 345 -11.81 -12.55 -1.75
C ARG A 345 -10.51 -12.07 -2.40
N GLY A 346 -9.46 -12.89 -2.41
CA GLY A 346 -8.14 -12.50 -2.91
C GLY A 346 -7.60 -11.28 -2.17
N LYS A 347 -7.43 -10.16 -2.89
CA LYS A 347 -6.94 -8.88 -2.37
C LYS A 347 -8.03 -7.99 -1.74
N GLY A 348 -9.28 -8.44 -1.68
CA GLY A 348 -10.39 -7.67 -1.13
C GLY A 348 -10.20 -7.26 0.33
N LEU A 349 -10.48 -5.99 0.64
CA LEU A 349 -10.49 -5.44 2.00
C LEU A 349 -11.49 -6.19 2.91
N ASP A 350 -11.09 -6.54 4.14
CA ASP A 350 -11.93 -7.25 5.12
C ASP A 350 -11.57 -6.84 6.56
N TRP A 351 -12.49 -6.14 7.24
CA TRP A 351 -12.29 -5.64 8.61
C TRP A 351 -11.97 -6.73 9.64
N PRO A 352 -12.77 -7.82 9.75
CA PRO A 352 -12.41 -8.98 10.58
C PRO A 352 -10.97 -9.44 10.44
N LEU A 353 -10.48 -9.60 9.20
CA LEU A 353 -9.11 -10.03 8.96
C LEU A 353 -8.09 -8.96 9.31
N ILE A 354 -8.33 -7.70 8.94
CA ILE A 354 -7.43 -6.58 9.27
C ILE A 354 -7.24 -6.51 10.78
N VAL A 355 -8.33 -6.53 11.56
CA VAL A 355 -8.27 -6.51 13.02
C VAL A 355 -7.56 -7.74 13.56
N LYS A 356 -7.83 -8.93 13.03
CA LYS A 356 -7.13 -10.17 13.42
C LYS A 356 -5.62 -10.06 13.16
N ASP A 357 -5.24 -9.51 12.01
CA ASP A 357 -3.85 -9.33 11.61
C ASP A 357 -3.12 -8.40 12.58
N PHE A 358 -3.71 -7.27 12.98
CA PHE A 358 -3.10 -6.37 13.98
C PHE A 358 -3.02 -7.00 15.38
N ASN A 359 -4.02 -7.79 15.78
CA ASN A 359 -3.93 -8.56 17.03
C ASN A 359 -2.76 -9.55 17.00
N LEU A 360 -2.52 -10.21 15.86
CA LEU A 360 -1.38 -11.11 15.68
C LEU A 360 -0.04 -10.38 15.63
N LEU A 361 0.03 -9.20 15.00
CA LEU A 361 1.23 -8.34 15.03
C LEU A 361 1.60 -7.98 16.47
N ARG A 362 0.62 -7.56 17.29
CA ARG A 362 0.84 -7.28 18.71
C ARG A 362 1.21 -8.53 19.50
N TRP A 363 0.55 -9.66 19.25
CA TRP A 363 0.88 -10.94 19.89
C TRP A 363 2.32 -11.39 19.61
N LEU A 364 2.79 -11.21 18.36
CA LEU A 364 4.18 -11.45 17.97
C LEU A 364 5.16 -10.49 18.64
N GLY A 365 4.73 -9.30 19.06
CA GLY A 365 5.64 -8.21 19.41
C GLY A 365 6.27 -7.56 18.17
N ALA A 366 5.61 -7.65 17.01
CA ALA A 366 6.07 -7.00 15.78
C ALA A 366 5.77 -5.50 15.85
N ASN A 367 6.80 -4.66 15.68
CA ASN A 367 6.68 -3.20 15.74
C ASN A 367 6.57 -2.54 14.36
N SER A 368 6.73 -3.31 13.30
CA SER A 368 6.80 -2.82 11.93
C SER A 368 6.35 -3.85 10.89
N PHE A 369 5.95 -3.36 9.71
CA PHE A 369 5.90 -4.18 8.51
C PHE A 369 6.20 -3.39 7.24
N ARG A 370 6.47 -4.10 6.14
CA ARG A 370 6.58 -3.53 4.78
C ARG A 370 5.32 -3.86 3.97
N THR A 371 4.80 -2.91 3.20
CA THR A 371 3.63 -3.10 2.31
C THR A 371 4.01 -3.89 1.05
N SER A 372 4.52 -5.11 1.22
CA SER A 372 4.94 -5.97 0.10
C SER A 372 3.74 -6.33 -0.78
N HIS A 373 3.77 -6.12 -2.10
CA HIS A 373 4.71 -5.31 -2.88
C HIS A 373 3.95 -4.20 -3.59
N TYR A 374 3.15 -3.46 -2.84
CA TYR A 374 2.26 -2.43 -3.33
C TYR A 374 1.66 -1.66 -2.15
N PRO A 375 1.21 -0.40 -2.35
CA PRO A 375 0.61 0.39 -1.29
C PRO A 375 -0.67 -0.28 -0.78
N TYR A 376 -0.85 -0.38 0.54
CA TYR A 376 -2.02 -1.03 1.16
C TYR A 376 -3.22 -0.10 1.26
N ALA A 377 -4.37 -0.64 1.68
CA ALA A 377 -5.57 0.12 1.93
C ALA A 377 -5.37 1.21 2.98
N GLU A 378 -5.98 2.38 2.76
CA GLU A 378 -5.86 3.56 3.64
C GLU A 378 -6.31 3.20 5.07
N GLU A 379 -7.29 2.31 5.21
CA GLU A 379 -7.81 1.80 6.48
C GLU A 379 -6.78 0.98 7.27
N ILE A 380 -5.93 0.20 6.58
CA ILE A 380 -4.82 -0.54 7.23
C ILE A 380 -3.79 0.46 7.74
N MET A 381 -3.49 1.47 6.93
CA MET A 381 -2.52 2.51 7.26
C MET A 381 -3.02 3.40 8.42
N ASP A 382 -4.33 3.66 8.51
CA ASP A 382 -4.96 4.36 9.65
C ASP A 382 -4.76 3.59 10.97
N LEU A 383 -4.85 2.25 10.93
CA LEU A 383 -4.54 1.41 12.08
C LEU A 383 -3.05 1.38 12.42
N CYS A 384 -2.15 1.46 11.43
CA CYS A 384 -0.73 1.62 11.69
C CYS A 384 -0.43 2.91 12.44
N ASP A 385 -1.03 4.02 12.01
CA ASP A 385 -0.92 5.32 12.68
C ASP A 385 -1.42 5.23 14.12
N ALA A 386 -2.60 4.64 14.35
CA ALA A 386 -3.22 4.56 15.66
C ALA A 386 -2.53 3.56 16.62
N TYR A 387 -1.97 2.46 16.11
CA TYR A 387 -1.34 1.43 16.95
C TYR A 387 0.17 1.60 17.10
N GLY A 388 0.77 2.59 16.45
CA GLY A 388 2.21 2.80 16.48
C GLY A 388 2.98 1.75 15.68
N ILE A 389 2.38 1.11 14.66
CA ILE A 389 3.08 0.13 13.83
C ILE A 389 3.79 0.87 12.71
N VAL A 390 5.12 0.77 12.68
CA VAL A 390 5.96 1.47 11.71
C VAL A 390 5.88 0.78 10.34
N VAL A 391 5.78 1.57 9.27
CA VAL A 391 5.60 1.07 7.90
C VAL A 391 6.74 1.54 6.99
N ILE A 392 7.29 0.57 6.25
CA ILE A 392 8.05 0.84 5.02
C ILE A 392 7.03 0.77 3.88
N ASP A 393 6.70 1.91 3.29
CA ASP A 393 5.63 2.01 2.30
C ASP A 393 6.18 1.85 0.89
N GLU A 394 5.77 0.77 0.23
CA GLU A 394 6.36 0.25 -1.00
C GLU A 394 5.45 0.46 -2.21
N SER A 395 6.05 0.98 -3.30
CA SER A 395 5.41 1.08 -4.61
C SER A 395 5.19 -0.31 -5.24
N PRO A 396 4.33 -0.43 -6.27
CA PRO A 396 4.17 -1.69 -7.01
C PRO A 396 5.34 -2.06 -7.94
N GLY A 397 6.52 -1.45 -7.75
CA GLY A 397 7.75 -1.64 -8.52
C GLY A 397 8.45 -2.99 -8.32
N VAL A 398 7.73 -4.10 -8.48
CA VAL A 398 8.24 -5.47 -8.30
C VAL A 398 8.26 -6.23 -9.62
N GLY A 399 9.26 -7.09 -9.83
CA GLY A 399 9.38 -7.87 -11.07
C GLY A 399 9.98 -7.11 -12.25
N ILE A 400 10.64 -5.98 -12.00
CA ILE A 400 11.40 -5.19 -13.00
C ILE A 400 12.69 -5.94 -13.36
N LYS A 401 12.57 -7.03 -14.13
CA LYS A 401 13.67 -7.94 -14.45
C LYS A 401 14.18 -7.84 -15.89
N LEU A 402 13.38 -7.29 -16.82
CA LEU A 402 13.74 -7.20 -18.25
C LEU A 402 14.27 -5.82 -18.62
N PRO A 403 15.25 -5.69 -19.55
CA PRO A 403 15.78 -4.39 -19.99
C PRO A 403 14.70 -3.41 -20.48
N GLU A 404 13.65 -3.94 -21.13
CA GLU A 404 12.53 -3.15 -21.65
C GLU A 404 11.74 -2.42 -20.55
N SER A 405 11.72 -2.98 -19.33
CA SER A 405 11.06 -2.39 -18.15
C SER A 405 11.81 -1.19 -17.56
N PHE A 406 13.03 -0.91 -18.04
CA PHE A 406 13.82 0.27 -17.65
C PHE A 406 13.71 1.43 -18.65
N GLY A 407 12.88 1.30 -19.70
CA GLY A 407 12.71 2.34 -20.70
C GLY A 407 11.99 3.59 -20.17
N ASN A 408 12.09 4.70 -20.91
CA ASN A 408 11.50 6.00 -20.50
C ASN A 408 10.00 5.92 -20.20
N LYS A 409 9.23 5.11 -20.93
CA LYS A 409 7.79 4.95 -20.66
C LYS A 409 7.54 4.35 -19.28
N SER A 410 8.25 3.27 -18.94
CA SER A 410 8.17 2.64 -17.62
C SER A 410 8.70 3.55 -16.51
N LEU A 411 9.74 4.35 -16.79
CA LEU A 411 10.25 5.36 -15.85
C LEU A 411 9.20 6.44 -15.55
N GLN A 412 8.60 7.05 -16.58
CA GLN A 412 7.58 8.09 -16.40
C GLN A 412 6.36 7.57 -15.65
N HIS A 413 5.91 6.35 -15.97
CA HIS A 413 4.80 5.72 -15.23
C HIS A 413 5.18 5.49 -13.75
N HIS A 414 6.39 5.00 -13.47
CA HIS A 414 6.84 4.82 -12.09
C HIS A 414 6.94 6.15 -11.32
N LEU A 415 7.42 7.23 -11.95
CA LEU A 415 7.41 8.55 -11.32
C LEU A 415 5.99 8.99 -10.94
N ALA A 416 5.02 8.85 -11.85
CA ALA A 416 3.60 9.15 -11.56
C ALA A 416 3.04 8.30 -10.41
N VAL A 417 3.38 7.01 -10.35
CA VAL A 417 2.97 6.13 -9.25
C VAL A 417 3.58 6.57 -7.92
N MET A 418 4.83 7.03 -7.90
CA MET A 418 5.45 7.60 -6.69
C MET A 418 4.80 8.93 -6.27
N GLU A 419 4.41 9.79 -7.23
CA GLU A 419 3.62 10.99 -6.96
C GLU A 419 2.29 10.64 -6.30
N GLU A 420 1.56 9.64 -6.83
CA GLU A 420 0.30 9.19 -6.27
C GLU A 420 0.46 8.60 -4.85
N LEU A 421 1.46 7.76 -4.64
CA LEU A 421 1.76 7.13 -3.34
C LEU A 421 2.11 8.18 -2.29
N VAL A 422 3.08 9.05 -2.57
CA VAL A 422 3.50 10.10 -1.62
C VAL A 422 2.35 11.07 -1.36
N ARG A 423 1.62 11.49 -2.41
CA ARG A 423 0.46 12.38 -2.25
C ARG A 423 -0.60 11.80 -1.31
N ARG A 424 -0.84 10.49 -1.36
CA ARG A 424 -1.79 9.76 -0.50
C ARG A 424 -1.30 9.68 0.95
N ASP A 425 -0.04 9.28 1.17
CA ASP A 425 0.44 8.86 2.51
C ASP A 425 1.43 9.82 3.19
N LYS A 426 1.76 10.97 2.58
CA LYS A 426 2.69 11.99 3.15
C LYS A 426 2.41 12.38 4.60
N ASN A 427 1.14 12.36 5.02
CA ASN A 427 0.70 12.79 6.35
C ASN A 427 0.74 11.66 7.40
N ARG A 428 1.07 10.42 7.02
CA ARG A 428 1.02 9.28 7.93
C ARG A 428 2.25 9.23 8.83
N PRO A 429 2.13 9.35 10.16
CA PRO A 429 3.27 9.23 11.06
C PRO A 429 3.89 7.83 11.04
N SER A 430 3.09 6.78 10.79
CA SER A 430 3.55 5.39 10.72
C SER A 430 4.45 5.10 9.53
N VAL A 431 4.25 5.78 8.40
CA VAL A 431 5.15 5.67 7.24
C VAL A 431 6.45 6.37 7.61
N VAL A 432 7.55 5.62 7.70
CA VAL A 432 8.86 6.17 8.08
C VAL A 432 9.88 6.09 6.95
N MET A 433 9.59 5.35 5.88
CA MET A 433 10.50 5.16 4.75
C MET A 433 9.72 4.75 3.51
N TRP A 434 10.09 5.31 2.35
CA TRP A 434 9.52 4.94 1.05
C TRP A 434 10.38 3.86 0.38
N SER A 435 9.78 2.77 -0.08
CA SER A 435 10.44 1.76 -0.93
C SER A 435 9.97 1.91 -2.37
N VAL A 436 10.88 2.22 -3.29
CA VAL A 436 10.50 2.46 -4.70
C VAL A 436 10.43 1.18 -5.53
N ALA A 437 10.96 0.06 -5.06
CA ALA A 437 10.93 -1.19 -5.82
C ALA A 437 11.28 -2.40 -4.95
N ASN A 438 10.92 -3.59 -5.42
CA ASN A 438 11.32 -4.86 -4.87
C ASN A 438 12.00 -5.75 -5.90
N GLU A 439 13.23 -6.17 -5.58
CA GLU A 439 14.08 -7.06 -6.37
C GLU A 439 14.11 -6.68 -7.86
N PRO A 440 14.37 -5.42 -8.23
CA PRO A 440 14.62 -5.12 -9.63
C PRO A 440 15.94 -5.78 -10.06
N ALA A 441 16.13 -5.98 -11.37
CA ALA A 441 17.43 -6.36 -11.91
C ALA A 441 18.41 -5.15 -11.84
N SER A 442 18.77 -4.73 -10.64
CA SER A 442 19.59 -3.55 -10.33
C SER A 442 21.03 -3.65 -10.85
N GLN A 443 21.47 -4.87 -11.21
CA GLN A 443 22.74 -5.14 -11.87
C GLN A 443 22.79 -4.76 -13.35
N LEU A 444 21.65 -4.45 -13.97
CA LEU A 444 21.62 -4.04 -15.36
C LEU A 444 22.10 -2.59 -15.51
N PRO A 445 22.92 -2.26 -16.54
CA PRO A 445 23.38 -0.89 -16.77
C PRO A 445 22.29 0.21 -16.76
N PRO A 446 21.09 0.03 -17.35
CA PRO A 446 20.04 1.06 -17.30
C PRO A 446 19.47 1.31 -15.89
N ALA A 447 19.62 0.36 -14.95
CA ALA A 447 19.10 0.50 -13.59
C ALA A 447 19.73 1.68 -12.84
N ALA A 448 21.00 2.01 -13.13
CA ALA A 448 21.69 3.14 -12.51
C ALA A 448 20.92 4.46 -12.70
N HIS A 449 20.61 4.80 -13.96
CA HIS A 449 19.89 6.03 -14.28
C HIS A 449 18.43 5.97 -13.82
N TYR A 450 17.78 4.81 -13.98
CA TYR A 450 16.40 4.60 -13.61
C TYR A 450 16.19 4.86 -12.11
N PHE A 451 16.94 4.15 -11.24
CA PHE A 451 16.77 4.29 -9.79
C PHE A 451 17.33 5.58 -9.23
N LYS A 452 18.39 6.15 -9.81
CA LYS A 452 18.81 7.51 -9.46
C LYS A 452 17.66 8.50 -9.63
N THR A 453 16.93 8.41 -10.73
CA THR A 453 15.84 9.34 -11.07
C THR A 453 14.64 9.14 -10.17
N VAL A 454 14.16 7.89 -9.99
CA VAL A 454 13.00 7.62 -9.13
C VAL A 454 13.28 7.98 -7.68
N ILE A 455 14.46 7.61 -7.14
CA ILE A 455 14.82 7.93 -5.74
C ILE A 455 14.95 9.43 -5.53
N ALA A 456 15.60 10.15 -6.44
CA ALA A 456 15.73 11.61 -6.34
C ALA A 456 14.37 12.31 -6.43
N HIS A 457 13.48 11.81 -7.29
CA HIS A 457 12.12 12.33 -7.42
C HIS A 457 11.31 12.11 -6.13
N THR A 458 11.31 10.91 -5.56
CA THR A 458 10.63 10.62 -4.28
C THR A 458 11.13 11.52 -3.15
N LYS A 459 12.45 11.76 -3.06
CA LYS A 459 13.04 12.69 -2.09
C LYS A 459 12.60 14.15 -2.30
N ALA A 460 12.34 14.55 -3.55
CA ALA A 460 11.86 15.88 -3.86
C ALA A 460 10.37 16.05 -3.49
N LEU A 461 9.57 14.98 -3.58
CA LEU A 461 8.17 14.97 -3.16
C LEU A 461 8.03 14.99 -1.62
N ASP A 462 8.87 14.23 -0.91
CA ASP A 462 8.87 14.17 0.54
C ASP A 462 10.29 14.16 1.12
N PRO A 463 10.81 15.32 1.56
CA PRO A 463 12.13 15.42 2.18
C PRO A 463 12.15 14.95 3.64
N SER A 464 11.00 14.60 4.24
CA SER A 464 10.89 14.27 5.66
C SER A 464 11.17 12.80 6.00
N ARG A 465 11.39 11.96 4.97
CA ARG A 465 11.57 10.51 5.11
C ARG A 465 12.70 10.00 4.20
N PRO A 466 13.47 8.98 4.64
CA PRO A 466 14.41 8.27 3.80
C PRO A 466 13.71 7.50 2.66
N VAL A 467 14.49 7.19 1.61
CA VAL A 467 14.05 6.41 0.46
C VAL A 467 14.98 5.21 0.25
N THR A 468 14.39 4.06 -0.04
CA THR A 468 15.07 2.79 -0.33
C THR A 468 14.47 2.09 -1.54
N PHE A 469 15.07 0.97 -1.93
CA PHE A 469 14.42 -0.13 -2.63
C PHE A 469 15.00 -1.44 -2.09
N VAL A 470 14.26 -2.53 -2.25
CA VAL A 470 14.66 -3.85 -1.76
C VAL A 470 15.45 -4.60 -2.84
N THR A 471 16.65 -5.09 -2.51
CA THR A 471 17.55 -5.75 -3.47
C THR A 471 17.83 -7.22 -3.14
N ASP A 472 17.88 -8.05 -4.18
CA ASP A 472 18.39 -9.43 -4.19
C ASP A 472 19.75 -9.53 -4.92
N ALA A 473 20.33 -8.40 -5.35
CA ALA A 473 21.54 -8.38 -6.15
C ALA A 473 22.82 -8.57 -5.32
N ASN A 474 23.93 -8.84 -6.01
CA ASN A 474 25.25 -8.82 -5.41
C ASN A 474 25.68 -7.36 -5.11
N TYR A 475 26.22 -7.12 -3.92
CA TYR A 475 26.68 -5.81 -3.46
C TYR A 475 27.63 -5.08 -4.43
N ALA A 476 28.45 -5.80 -5.21
CA ALA A 476 29.41 -5.18 -6.12
C ALA A 476 28.78 -4.78 -7.47
N LEU A 477 27.63 -5.34 -7.81
CA LEU A 477 26.96 -5.17 -9.09
C LEU A 477 25.71 -4.28 -8.99
N ASP A 478 25.23 -3.98 -7.79
CA ASP A 478 24.02 -3.20 -7.62
C ASP A 478 24.24 -1.72 -7.98
N HIS A 479 23.66 -1.31 -9.10
CA HIS A 479 23.74 0.07 -9.59
C HIS A 479 22.74 1.03 -8.95
N GLY A 480 21.74 0.53 -8.20
CA GLY A 480 20.75 1.34 -7.49
C GLY A 480 21.17 1.69 -6.05
N ALA A 481 21.90 0.79 -5.39
CA ALA A 481 22.32 0.91 -3.99
C ALA A 481 23.11 2.19 -3.63
N PRO A 482 23.90 2.81 -4.54
CA PRO A 482 24.50 4.11 -4.25
C PRO A 482 23.49 5.21 -3.87
N TYR A 483 22.23 5.13 -4.30
CA TYR A 483 21.26 6.23 -4.19
C TYR A 483 20.30 6.14 -2.99
N VAL A 484 20.14 4.95 -2.39
CA VAL A 484 19.24 4.74 -1.23
C VAL A 484 19.81 5.34 0.06
N ASP A 485 18.97 5.64 1.04
CA ASP A 485 19.41 6.06 2.38
C ASP A 485 19.66 4.86 3.31
N VAL A 486 18.90 3.79 3.13
CA VAL A 486 18.95 2.54 3.87
C VAL A 486 19.03 1.39 2.87
N ILE A 487 19.89 0.40 3.13
CA ILE A 487 20.02 -0.79 2.28
C ILE A 487 19.04 -1.84 2.79
N CYS A 488 18.10 -2.29 1.95
CA CYS A 488 17.21 -3.40 2.25
C CYS A 488 17.61 -4.61 1.40
N VAL A 489 18.05 -5.70 2.02
CA VAL A 489 18.51 -6.89 1.30
C VAL A 489 17.65 -8.10 1.60
N ASN A 490 17.26 -8.80 0.53
CA ASN A 490 16.62 -10.10 0.59
C ASN A 490 17.66 -11.19 0.47
N SER A 491 17.61 -12.20 1.34
CA SER A 491 18.45 -13.39 1.20
C SER A 491 17.78 -14.65 1.74
N TYR A 492 18.04 -15.75 1.04
CA TYR A 492 17.39 -17.05 1.23
C TYR A 492 18.41 -18.19 1.20
N PHE A 493 19.53 -18.00 1.90
CA PHE A 493 20.52 -19.04 2.18
C PHE A 493 19.87 -20.26 2.82
N SER A 494 20.35 -21.44 2.43
CA SER A 494 19.75 -22.77 2.72
C SER A 494 18.44 -23.07 1.99
N TRP A 495 17.81 -22.08 1.34
CA TRP A 495 16.54 -22.29 0.63
C TRP A 495 16.69 -22.27 -0.89
N TYR A 496 16.87 -21.08 -1.48
CA TYR A 496 17.06 -20.95 -2.93
C TYR A 496 18.50 -21.24 -3.37
N HIS A 497 19.44 -21.10 -2.44
CA HIS A 497 20.84 -21.45 -2.60
C HIS A 497 21.24 -22.44 -1.50
N ASP A 498 22.02 -23.45 -1.86
CA ASP A 498 22.50 -24.50 -0.94
C ASP A 498 21.34 -25.20 -0.18
N PRO A 499 20.33 -25.75 -0.89
CA PRO A 499 19.09 -26.24 -0.31
C PRO A 499 19.33 -27.27 0.80
N GLY A 500 18.83 -27.01 2.01
CA GLY A 500 18.93 -27.91 3.15
C GLY A 500 20.20 -27.77 4.00
N HIS A 501 21.18 -26.97 3.56
CA HIS A 501 22.44 -26.75 4.29
C HIS A 501 22.29 -25.58 5.26
N LEU A 502 21.86 -25.82 6.49
CA LEU A 502 21.62 -24.76 7.48
C LEU A 502 22.94 -24.13 7.98
N GLU A 503 23.99 -24.94 8.02
CA GLU A 503 25.33 -24.60 8.51
C GLU A 503 26.02 -23.47 7.72
N VAL A 504 25.57 -23.18 6.50
CA VAL A 504 26.16 -22.11 5.67
C VAL A 504 25.58 -20.74 5.99
N ILE A 505 24.37 -20.67 6.57
CA ILE A 505 23.66 -19.42 6.83
C ILE A 505 24.52 -18.44 7.63
N PRO A 506 25.16 -18.83 8.77
CA PRO A 506 25.92 -17.87 9.56
C PRO A 506 27.09 -17.25 8.80
N LEU A 507 27.76 -18.04 7.96
CA LEU A 507 28.91 -17.59 7.17
C LEU A 507 28.49 -16.67 6.03
N GLN A 508 27.52 -17.11 5.23
CA GLN A 508 27.05 -16.38 4.04
C GLN A 508 26.38 -15.06 4.45
N LEU A 509 25.56 -15.05 5.50
CA LEU A 509 24.88 -13.86 5.98
C LEU A 509 25.85 -12.86 6.62
N THR A 510 26.85 -13.34 7.38
CA THR A 510 27.90 -12.47 7.91
C THR A 510 28.67 -11.78 6.78
N ALA A 511 29.10 -12.55 5.77
CA ALA A 511 29.80 -12.02 4.62
C ALA A 511 28.95 -11.03 3.81
N GLN A 512 27.65 -11.30 3.62
CA GLN A 512 26.71 -10.39 2.98
C GLN A 512 26.70 -9.03 3.70
N PHE A 513 26.43 -9.02 5.02
CA PHE A 513 26.35 -7.78 5.79
C PHE A 513 27.66 -7.00 5.77
N GLU A 514 28.80 -7.68 5.91
CA GLU A 514 30.12 -7.03 5.89
C GLU A 514 30.44 -6.40 4.53
N ASN A 515 30.13 -7.10 3.44
CA ASN A 515 30.39 -6.60 2.09
C ASN A 515 29.51 -5.40 1.74
N TRP A 516 28.21 -5.46 2.05
CA TRP A 516 27.30 -4.33 1.86
C TRP A 516 27.73 -3.11 2.66
N TYR A 517 27.99 -3.30 3.96
CA TYR A 517 28.36 -2.18 4.84
C TYR A 517 29.73 -1.58 4.49
N LYS A 518 30.72 -2.42 4.17
CA LYS A 518 32.07 -1.97 3.74
C LYS A 518 32.02 -1.16 2.44
N THR A 519 31.09 -1.47 1.55
CA THR A 519 31.00 -0.83 0.23
C THR A 519 30.26 0.51 0.30
N TYR A 520 29.17 0.57 1.07
CA TYR A 520 28.24 1.71 1.00
C TYR A 520 28.15 2.54 2.28
N HIS A 521 28.59 2.01 3.43
CA HIS A 521 28.54 2.70 4.74
C HIS A 521 27.16 3.23 5.12
N LYS A 522 26.13 2.43 4.85
CA LYS A 522 24.72 2.73 5.15
C LYS A 522 24.14 1.63 6.05
N PRO A 523 23.15 1.95 6.89
CA PRO A 523 22.49 0.95 7.72
C PRO A 523 21.69 -0.04 6.86
N ILE A 524 21.56 -1.26 7.36
CA ILE A 524 21.02 -2.41 6.62
C ILE A 524 19.76 -2.95 7.31
N ILE A 525 18.73 -3.27 6.53
CA ILE A 525 17.58 -4.07 6.95
C ILE A 525 17.64 -5.41 6.20
N GLN A 526 17.57 -6.52 6.93
CA GLN A 526 17.23 -7.81 6.32
C GLN A 526 15.74 -7.79 5.99
N SER A 527 15.41 -7.43 4.75
CA SER A 527 14.03 -7.14 4.36
C SER A 527 13.21 -8.38 4.04
N GLU A 528 13.84 -9.49 3.67
CA GLU A 528 13.19 -10.79 3.53
C GLU A 528 14.15 -11.93 3.87
N TYR A 529 13.65 -12.93 4.59
CA TYR A 529 14.31 -14.22 4.82
C TYR A 529 13.23 -15.25 5.24
N GLY A 530 13.46 -16.54 5.00
CA GLY A 530 12.54 -17.59 5.45
C GLY A 530 12.48 -18.82 4.54
N ALA A 531 11.96 -19.93 5.07
CA ALA A 531 11.70 -21.17 4.32
C ALA A 531 10.20 -21.38 4.11
N ASP A 532 9.83 -22.02 3.00
CA ASP A 532 8.47 -22.53 2.87
C ASP A 532 8.26 -23.63 3.90
N SER A 533 7.07 -23.67 4.49
CA SER A 533 6.67 -24.64 5.50
C SER A 533 5.22 -25.03 5.30
N VAL A 534 4.95 -26.32 5.13
CA VAL A 534 3.58 -26.83 4.99
C VAL A 534 3.10 -27.28 6.37
N PRO A 535 2.01 -26.69 6.91
CA PRO A 535 1.50 -27.06 8.23
C PRO A 535 1.26 -28.57 8.36
N GLY A 536 1.76 -29.15 9.46
CA GLY A 536 1.64 -30.58 9.74
C GLY A 536 2.69 -31.48 9.08
N LEU A 537 3.61 -30.94 8.28
CA LEU A 537 4.81 -31.68 7.86
C LEU A 537 5.90 -31.57 8.92
N HIS A 538 6.33 -32.72 9.42
CA HIS A 538 7.35 -32.84 10.46
C HIS A 538 8.47 -33.79 10.04
N SER A 539 9.70 -33.48 10.43
CA SER A 539 10.85 -34.38 10.22
C SER A 539 11.96 -34.12 11.25
N ASP A 540 12.61 -35.21 11.66
CA ASP A 540 13.89 -35.20 12.37
C ASP A 540 14.86 -36.16 11.64
N PRO A 541 16.01 -35.68 11.12
CA PRO A 541 16.48 -34.29 11.14
C PRO A 541 15.56 -33.34 10.35
N PRO A 542 15.66 -32.00 10.56
CA PRO A 542 14.86 -31.02 9.84
C PRO A 542 15.05 -31.12 8.33
N MET A 543 13.94 -31.15 7.58
CA MET A 543 13.93 -31.26 6.12
C MET A 543 13.17 -30.08 5.50
N MET A 544 13.57 -29.64 4.30
CA MET A 544 12.87 -28.55 3.60
C MET A 544 11.35 -28.79 3.57
N PHE A 545 10.57 -27.71 3.72
CA PHE A 545 9.11 -27.71 3.86
C PHE A 545 8.54 -28.17 5.22
N THR A 546 9.34 -28.72 6.15
CA THR A 546 8.83 -29.05 7.49
C THR A 546 8.82 -27.84 8.41
N GLU A 547 8.01 -27.91 9.47
CA GLU A 547 7.97 -26.86 10.49
C GLU A 547 9.30 -26.73 11.24
N GLU A 548 9.98 -27.85 11.53
CA GLU A 548 11.28 -27.85 12.21
C GLU A 548 12.36 -27.19 11.37
N TYR A 549 12.34 -27.36 10.05
CA TYR A 549 13.30 -26.75 9.15
C TYR A 549 13.12 -25.23 9.09
N GLN A 550 11.87 -24.74 9.05
CA GLN A 550 11.60 -23.31 9.15
C GLN A 550 12.15 -22.76 10.47
N GLN A 551 11.89 -23.40 11.60
CA GLN A 551 12.43 -22.98 12.89
C GLN A 551 13.97 -22.99 12.94
N ALA A 552 14.61 -24.04 12.44
CA ALA A 552 16.06 -24.17 12.44
C ALA A 552 16.72 -23.09 11.57
N LEU A 553 16.20 -22.86 10.36
CA LEU A 553 16.63 -21.77 9.49
C LEU A 553 16.55 -20.43 10.20
N LEU A 554 15.40 -20.12 10.82
CA LEU A 554 15.24 -18.83 11.51
C LEU A 554 16.29 -18.64 12.62
N ARG A 555 16.56 -19.68 13.42
CA ARG A 555 17.57 -19.61 14.49
C ARG A 555 18.97 -19.31 13.96
N GLU A 556 19.35 -19.87 12.80
CA GLU A 556 20.65 -19.57 12.18
C GLU A 556 20.75 -18.11 11.72
N TYR A 557 19.71 -17.58 11.07
CA TYR A 557 19.65 -16.14 10.71
C TYR A 557 19.73 -15.25 11.96
N HIS A 558 18.94 -15.58 12.98
CA HIS A 558 18.86 -14.84 14.25
C HIS A 558 20.21 -14.76 14.97
N SER A 559 21.05 -15.80 14.85
CA SER A 559 22.38 -15.84 15.45
C SER A 559 23.33 -14.76 14.89
N VAL A 560 23.20 -14.44 13.60
CA VAL A 560 24.00 -13.38 12.94
C VAL A 560 23.37 -12.02 13.19
N LEU A 561 22.04 -11.92 13.07
CA LEU A 561 21.30 -10.69 13.33
C LEU A 561 21.57 -10.18 14.75
N ASP A 562 21.66 -11.06 15.76
CA ASP A 562 21.98 -10.67 17.15
C ASP A 562 23.37 -10.04 17.31
N LYS A 563 24.33 -10.38 16.44
CA LYS A 563 25.65 -9.75 16.41
C LYS A 563 25.57 -8.40 15.69
N LYS A 564 25.06 -8.41 14.46
CA LYS A 564 25.10 -7.23 13.57
C LYS A 564 24.10 -6.13 13.94
N ARG A 565 23.04 -6.45 14.72
CA ARG A 565 22.08 -5.45 15.23
C ARG A 565 22.68 -4.43 16.20
N LYS A 566 23.85 -4.75 16.76
CA LYS A 566 24.62 -3.86 17.64
C LYS A 566 25.58 -2.96 16.87
N GLU A 567 25.68 -3.15 15.54
CA GLU A 567 26.63 -2.45 14.68
C GLU A 567 25.87 -1.53 13.71
N TYR A 568 25.32 -2.08 12.63
CA TYR A 568 24.72 -1.33 11.52
C TYR A 568 23.50 -2.01 10.88
N VAL A 569 23.11 -3.19 11.36
CA VAL A 569 21.83 -3.81 10.97
C VAL A 569 20.74 -3.20 11.85
N ILE A 570 19.83 -2.48 11.23
CA ILE A 570 18.78 -1.73 11.91
C ILE A 570 17.42 -2.43 11.83
N GLY A 571 17.33 -3.60 11.21
CA GLY A 571 16.06 -4.29 11.12
C GLY A 571 16.09 -5.71 10.53
N GLU A 572 15.06 -6.46 10.88
CA GLU A 572 14.74 -7.79 10.35
C GLU A 572 13.23 -7.90 10.07
N LEU A 573 12.89 -8.29 8.84
CA LEU A 573 11.52 -8.48 8.39
C LEU A 573 11.38 -9.90 7.84
N ILE A 574 10.68 -10.75 8.59
CA ILE A 574 10.44 -12.14 8.16
C ILE A 574 9.59 -12.16 6.89
N TRP A 575 9.96 -13.02 5.93
CA TRP A 575 9.08 -13.39 4.83
C TRP A 575 8.41 -14.73 5.15
N ASN A 576 7.10 -14.78 5.40
CA ASN A 576 6.09 -13.71 5.37
C ASN A 576 5.20 -13.76 6.61
N PHE A 577 4.37 -12.74 6.85
CA PHE A 577 3.36 -12.79 7.93
C PHE A 577 2.47 -14.02 7.78
N ALA A 578 1.81 -14.20 6.63
CA ALA A 578 0.94 -15.34 6.37
C ALA A 578 1.22 -15.95 5.00
N ASP A 579 0.84 -17.22 4.81
CA ASP A 579 0.78 -17.84 3.49
C ASP A 579 -0.18 -17.06 2.58
N PHE A 580 0.11 -17.02 1.29
CA PHE A 580 -0.65 -16.24 0.31
C PHE A 580 -0.56 -16.87 -1.09
N MET A 581 -1.40 -16.44 -2.03
CA MET A 581 -1.51 -17.09 -3.33
C MET A 581 -0.49 -16.60 -4.36
N THR A 582 -0.04 -17.51 -5.22
CA THR A 582 0.88 -17.26 -6.33
C THR A 582 0.35 -17.92 -7.60
N ASN A 583 0.93 -17.60 -8.76
CA ASN A 583 0.71 -18.40 -9.96
C ASN A 583 1.08 -19.87 -9.72
N GLN A 584 0.42 -20.78 -10.44
CA GLN A 584 0.70 -22.20 -10.36
C GLN A 584 2.12 -22.50 -10.87
N GLY A 585 2.86 -23.32 -10.12
CA GLY A 585 4.22 -23.72 -10.47
C GLY A 585 4.67 -24.89 -9.62
N THR A 586 5.66 -25.65 -10.09
CA THR A 586 6.16 -26.84 -9.40
C THR A 586 6.85 -26.54 -8.06
N THR A 587 7.22 -25.27 -7.82
CA THR A 587 7.87 -24.79 -6.60
C THR A 587 6.90 -24.10 -5.63
N ARG A 588 5.59 -24.10 -5.93
CA ARG A 588 4.55 -23.41 -5.16
C ARG A 588 3.41 -24.36 -4.83
N VAL A 589 3.30 -24.73 -3.55
CA VAL A 589 2.28 -25.68 -3.07
C VAL A 589 1.02 -24.90 -2.69
N LEU A 590 0.12 -24.64 -3.65
CA LEU A 590 -1.05 -23.76 -3.46
C LEU A 590 -0.65 -22.38 -2.90
N GLY A 591 0.21 -21.70 -3.66
CA GLY A 591 0.78 -20.41 -3.29
C GLY A 591 2.16 -20.51 -2.63
N ASN A 592 2.55 -19.41 -2.00
CA ASN A 592 3.77 -19.30 -1.21
C ASN A 592 3.46 -19.74 0.24
N LYS A 593 4.33 -20.61 0.79
CA LYS A 593 4.16 -21.23 2.11
C LYS A 593 5.20 -20.77 3.12
N LYS A 594 5.91 -19.67 2.85
CA LYS A 594 6.89 -19.08 3.77
C LYS A 594 6.24 -18.36 4.96
N GLY A 595 4.91 -18.22 4.97
CA GLY A 595 4.17 -17.62 6.06
C GLY A 595 4.49 -18.28 7.40
N ILE A 596 4.67 -17.46 8.44
CA ILE A 596 4.71 -17.94 9.82
C ILE A 596 3.31 -18.21 10.38
N PHE A 597 2.31 -17.58 9.78
CA PHE A 597 0.91 -17.96 9.90
C PHE A 597 0.44 -18.68 8.63
N THR A 598 -0.55 -19.56 8.76
CA THR A 598 -1.31 -20.04 7.61
C THR A 598 -2.10 -18.90 6.97
N ARG A 599 -2.62 -19.11 5.76
CA ARG A 599 -3.50 -18.15 5.07
C ARG A 599 -4.74 -17.79 5.92
N GLN A 600 -5.19 -18.71 6.78
CA GLN A 600 -6.28 -18.55 7.74
C GLN A 600 -5.84 -17.99 9.11
N ARG A 601 -4.64 -17.41 9.20
CA ARG A 601 -4.12 -16.72 10.40
C ARG A 601 -3.91 -17.65 11.61
N GLN A 602 -3.66 -18.94 11.37
CA GLN A 602 -3.25 -19.88 12.43
C GLN A 602 -1.71 -19.91 12.54
N PRO A 603 -1.13 -19.86 13.75
CA PRO A 603 0.32 -19.88 13.92
C PRO A 603 0.92 -21.23 13.53
N LYS A 604 1.99 -21.21 12.74
CA LYS A 604 2.91 -22.35 12.60
C LYS A 604 3.93 -22.33 13.73
N ALA A 605 4.70 -23.41 13.89
CA ALA A 605 5.72 -23.52 14.93
C ALA A 605 6.75 -22.36 14.92
N ALA A 606 7.06 -21.78 13.76
CA ALA A 606 7.98 -20.66 13.64
C ALA A 606 7.43 -19.33 14.18
N ALA A 607 6.10 -19.13 14.23
CA ALA A 607 5.51 -17.92 14.78
C ALA A 607 5.85 -17.74 16.26
N PHE A 608 5.92 -18.84 17.01
CA PHE A 608 6.32 -18.83 18.42
C PHE A 608 7.81 -18.48 18.60
N VAL A 609 8.68 -18.98 17.71
CA VAL A 609 10.12 -18.64 17.71
C VAL A 609 10.33 -17.14 17.50
N LEU A 610 9.61 -16.54 16.55
CA LEU A 610 9.69 -15.10 16.30
C LEU A 610 9.07 -14.28 17.43
N ARG A 611 7.95 -14.72 18.00
CA ARG A 611 7.34 -14.07 19.15
C ARG A 611 8.34 -13.93 20.30
N ASP A 612 8.95 -15.04 20.72
CA ASP A 612 9.91 -15.03 21.82
C ASP A 612 11.11 -14.11 21.51
N ARG A 613 11.57 -14.11 20.26
CA ARG A 613 12.64 -13.22 19.80
C ARG A 613 12.25 -11.75 19.87
N TYR A 614 11.10 -11.36 19.33
CA TYR A 614 10.70 -9.96 19.22
C TYR A 614 10.40 -9.34 20.58
N TRP A 615 9.74 -10.08 21.48
CA TRP A 615 9.56 -9.64 22.87
C TRP A 615 10.88 -9.51 23.62
N ARG A 616 11.84 -10.43 23.39
CA ARG A 616 13.20 -10.32 23.95
C ARG A 616 13.91 -9.05 23.46
N ILE A 617 13.92 -8.80 22.14
CA ILE A 617 14.53 -7.60 21.57
C ILE A 617 13.88 -6.34 22.13
N ALA A 618 12.55 -6.29 22.15
CA ALA A 618 11.81 -5.16 22.70
C ALA A 618 12.22 -4.86 24.15
N ASN A 619 12.25 -5.87 25.02
CA ASN A 619 12.64 -5.72 26.43
C ASN A 619 14.10 -5.30 26.64
N GLU A 620 15.01 -5.60 25.71
CA GLU A 620 16.40 -5.11 25.75
C GLU A 620 16.51 -3.63 25.36
N SER A 621 15.61 -3.16 24.50
CA SER A 621 15.60 -1.80 23.95
C SER A 621 14.62 -0.84 24.63
N SER A 622 13.62 -1.33 25.37
CA SER A 622 12.54 -0.52 25.91
C SER A 622 12.92 0.15 27.23
N CYS A 623 12.49 1.40 27.42
CA CYS A 623 12.45 2.06 28.74
C CYS A 623 11.24 1.61 29.60
N LEU A 624 10.43 0.68 29.09
CA LEU A 624 9.26 0.13 29.77
C LEU A 624 9.68 -0.99 30.73
N PRO A 625 8.95 -1.20 31.85
CA PRO A 625 9.18 -2.35 32.70
C PRO A 625 9.05 -3.65 31.87
N PRO A 626 9.91 -4.65 32.11
CA PRO A 626 9.92 -5.87 31.30
C PRO A 626 8.53 -6.50 31.31
N VAL A 627 7.96 -6.69 30.12
CA VAL A 627 6.70 -7.43 29.98
C VAL A 627 7.03 -8.88 30.30
N ILE A 628 6.71 -9.31 31.53
CA ILE A 628 6.86 -10.70 31.95
C ILE A 628 5.95 -11.53 31.04
N THR A 629 6.55 -12.47 30.30
CA THR A 629 5.87 -13.42 29.41
C THR A 629 5.07 -14.47 30.21
N SER A 630 4.37 -14.07 31.27
CA SER A 630 3.45 -14.92 32.01
C SER A 630 2.03 -14.68 31.51
N HIS A 631 1.56 -15.53 30.59
CA HIS A 631 0.21 -16.13 30.51
C HIS A 631 -1.06 -15.26 30.71
N SER A 632 -0.97 -13.94 30.80
CA SER A 632 -2.06 -13.04 31.17
C SER A 632 -2.43 -12.11 30.01
N PHE A 633 -2.74 -12.71 28.87
CA PHE A 633 -3.55 -12.08 27.82
C PHE A 633 -4.55 -13.13 27.32
N TYR A 634 -5.36 -13.64 28.25
CA TYR A 634 -6.68 -14.19 27.96
C TYR A 634 -7.67 -13.26 28.65
N LEU A 635 -8.11 -12.22 27.94
CA LEU A 635 -9.40 -11.55 28.08
C LEU A 635 -9.71 -10.84 26.78
#